data_AF-A0A9P5X168-F1
#
_entry.id   AF-A0A9P5X168-F1
#
_cell.length_a   1.000
_cell.length_b   1.000
_cell.length_c   1.000
_cell.angle_alpha   90.00
_cell.angle_beta   90.00
_cell.angle_gamma   90.00
#
_symmetry.space_group_name_H-M   'P 1'
#
loop_
_entity.id
_entity.type
_entity.pdbx_description
1 polymer ?
#
loop_
_entity_poly.entity_id
_entity_poly.type
_entity_poly.pdbx_seq_one_letter_code
_entity_poly.pdbx_strand_id
1 'polypeptide(L)'
;MVMVLPRDIPTLQMHRTKRYTRPDNVFISEQLLTHLIRCNVDATWRPPCTDHFPITIMIDLPTTKTKTKPTFNFKMMEWENFQEELEKKLPELQDPGEINLVSDLEEQIECLTRILQELIKAAVPVVKVCSHMKRWWNRKLEMMKKELNKLNWKSYLWKHTPEHPAFQEYKCLWNRYSEAILRAKRTHWEDFLEEAMEQEMWTASHYLTEPTGDRGNPRIPALKMMTLDRS
;
A
#
# COMPACT_ATOMS: atom_id res chain seq x y z
N MET A 1 -26.73 8.80 -20.89
CA MET A 1 -25.47 8.85 -20.10
C MET A 1 -25.13 10.31 -19.84
N VAL A 2 -24.73 10.65 -18.62
CA VAL A 2 -24.53 12.05 -18.16
C VAL A 2 -23.10 12.24 -17.68
N MET A 3 -22.43 13.32 -18.10
CA MET A 3 -21.13 13.72 -17.55
C MET A 3 -21.33 14.34 -16.18
N VAL A 4 -20.72 13.76 -15.15
CA VAL A 4 -20.95 14.15 -13.74
C VAL A 4 -19.77 14.86 -13.10
N LEU A 5 -18.58 14.75 -13.69
CA LEU A 5 -17.44 15.55 -13.26
C LEU A 5 -17.69 17.01 -13.66
N PRO A 6 -17.64 17.98 -12.72
CA PRO A 6 -17.91 19.37 -13.06
C PRO A 6 -16.96 19.92 -14.12
N ARG A 7 -17.47 20.89 -14.89
CA ARG A 7 -16.71 21.54 -15.95
C ARG A 7 -15.54 22.33 -15.34
N ASP A 8 -14.46 22.45 -16.12
CA ASP A 8 -13.31 23.31 -15.85
C ASP A 8 -12.48 22.96 -14.60
N ILE A 9 -12.67 21.76 -14.04
CA ILE A 9 -11.81 21.23 -12.97
C ILE A 9 -10.66 20.42 -13.59
N PRO A 10 -9.39 20.76 -13.31
CA PRO A 10 -8.24 20.01 -13.83
C PRO A 10 -8.11 18.65 -13.16
N THR A 11 -7.83 17.62 -13.96
CA THR A 11 -7.61 16.23 -13.47
C THR A 11 -6.15 15.81 -13.57
N LEU A 12 -5.31 16.63 -14.20
CA LEU A 12 -3.88 16.39 -14.35
C LEU A 12 -3.07 17.68 -14.20
N GLN A 13 -1.89 17.57 -13.59
CA GLN A 13 -0.85 18.59 -13.60
C GLN A 13 0.46 18.00 -14.13
N MET A 14 0.86 18.44 -15.32
CA MET A 14 2.07 17.96 -16.00
C MET A 14 3.32 18.14 -15.15
N HIS A 15 4.13 17.08 -15.03
CA HIS A 15 5.32 17.11 -14.16
C HIS A 15 6.35 18.18 -14.55
N ARG A 16 6.63 18.36 -15.85
CA ARG A 16 7.67 19.28 -16.34
C ARG A 16 7.18 20.73 -16.41
N THR A 17 6.07 20.97 -17.08
CA THR A 17 5.57 22.33 -17.38
C THR A 17 4.68 22.91 -16.29
N LYS A 18 4.25 22.09 -15.31
CA LYS A 18 3.28 22.44 -14.26
C LYS A 18 1.93 22.95 -14.78
N ARG A 19 1.65 22.75 -16.08
CA ARG A 19 0.36 23.08 -16.69
C ARG A 19 -0.72 22.12 -16.21
N TYR A 20 -1.92 22.67 -16.04
CA TYR A 20 -3.11 21.93 -15.64
C TYR A 20 -3.94 21.56 -16.88
N THR A 21 -4.37 20.31 -16.97
CA THR A 21 -5.23 19.80 -18.04
C THR A 21 -6.33 18.89 -17.47
N ARG A 22 -7.34 18.58 -18.30
CA ARG A 22 -8.46 17.69 -17.95
C ARG A 22 -8.63 16.58 -18.99
N PRO A 23 -7.71 15.60 -19.06
CA PRO A 23 -7.87 14.44 -19.93
C PRO A 23 -8.94 13.46 -19.43
N ASP A 24 -9.26 13.47 -18.12
CA ASP A 24 -10.15 12.49 -17.51
C ASP A 24 -11.59 13.00 -17.40
N ASN A 25 -12.55 12.13 -17.70
CA ASN A 25 -13.98 12.40 -17.62
C ASN A 25 -14.70 11.28 -16.88
N VAL A 26 -15.82 11.62 -16.23
CA VAL A 26 -16.69 10.65 -15.56
C VAL A 26 -18.09 10.77 -16.12
N PHE A 27 -18.61 9.63 -16.61
CA PHE A 27 -19.96 9.50 -17.12
C PHE A 27 -20.73 8.47 -16.30
N ILE A 28 -22.00 8.73 -16.04
CA ILE A 28 -22.89 7.83 -15.31
C ILE A 28 -24.17 7.57 -16.12
N SER A 29 -24.83 6.42 -15.91
CA SER A 29 -26.16 6.17 -16.46
C SER A 29 -27.20 7.07 -15.75
N GLU A 30 -28.28 7.41 -16.44
CA GLU A 30 -29.34 8.27 -15.88
C GLU A 30 -30.00 7.63 -14.65
N GLN A 31 -30.09 6.30 -14.62
CA GLN A 31 -30.65 5.53 -13.50
C GLN A 31 -29.80 5.66 -12.22
N LEU A 32 -28.48 5.79 -12.36
CA LEU A 32 -27.57 5.92 -11.22
C LEU A 32 -27.38 7.38 -10.78
N LEU A 33 -27.84 8.34 -11.58
CA LEU A 33 -27.71 9.77 -11.28
C LEU A 33 -28.47 10.14 -10.01
N THR A 34 -29.63 9.52 -9.75
CA THR A 34 -30.42 9.72 -8.53
C THR A 34 -29.71 9.30 -7.25
N HIS A 35 -28.72 8.40 -7.38
CA HIS A 35 -27.91 7.90 -6.27
C HIS A 35 -26.57 8.64 -6.13
N LEU A 36 -26.25 9.57 -7.02
CA LEU A 36 -24.99 10.30 -6.97
C LEU A 36 -25.03 11.37 -5.87
N ILE A 37 -24.17 11.22 -4.87
CA ILE A 37 -24.00 12.22 -3.80
C ILE A 37 -22.98 13.29 -4.25
N ARG A 38 -21.86 12.88 -4.84
CA ARG A 38 -20.77 13.79 -5.23
C ARG A 38 -19.89 13.20 -6.33
N CYS A 39 -19.43 14.05 -7.24
CA CYS A 39 -18.30 13.77 -8.13
C CYS A 39 -17.39 15.01 -8.16
N ASN A 40 -16.13 14.88 -7.75
CA ASN A 40 -15.18 16.01 -7.77
C ASN A 40 -13.72 15.53 -7.82
N VAL A 41 -12.79 16.41 -8.21
CA VAL A 41 -11.36 16.20 -8.03
C VAL A 41 -10.98 16.51 -6.59
N ASP A 42 -10.16 15.66 -6.00
CA ASP A 42 -9.58 15.91 -4.69
C ASP A 42 -8.05 15.92 -4.77
N ALA A 43 -7.50 17.11 -5.04
CA ALA A 43 -6.07 17.31 -5.18
C ALA A 43 -5.30 17.02 -3.88
N THR A 44 -5.96 17.04 -2.72
CA THR A 44 -5.32 16.77 -1.43
C THR A 44 -4.88 15.31 -1.29
N TRP A 45 -5.56 14.39 -2.00
CA TRP A 45 -5.26 12.97 -2.01
C TRP A 45 -4.30 12.55 -3.11
N ARG A 46 -3.74 13.50 -3.87
CA ARG A 46 -2.80 13.20 -4.96
C ARG A 46 -1.68 12.30 -4.44
N PRO A 47 -1.58 11.05 -4.93
CA PRO A 47 -0.48 10.20 -4.54
C PRO A 47 0.85 10.78 -5.00
N PRO A 48 1.95 10.48 -4.31
CA PRO A 48 3.27 10.68 -4.88
C PRO A 48 3.43 9.90 -6.20
N CYS A 49 4.34 10.37 -7.05
CA CYS A 49 4.71 9.75 -8.32
C CYS A 49 3.61 9.72 -9.41
N THR A 50 2.57 10.55 -9.32
CA THR A 50 1.59 10.74 -10.40
C THR A 50 1.37 12.22 -10.72
N ASP A 51 1.11 12.51 -11.99
CA ASP A 51 0.62 13.79 -12.50
C ASP A 51 -0.89 13.95 -12.43
N HIS A 52 -1.64 12.86 -12.24
CA HIS A 52 -3.08 12.89 -12.11
C HIS A 52 -3.55 13.26 -10.70
N PHE A 53 -4.66 13.98 -10.63
CA PHE A 53 -5.43 14.20 -9.41
C PHE A 53 -6.53 13.14 -9.29
N PRO A 54 -6.73 12.57 -8.10
CA PRO A 54 -7.83 11.65 -7.85
C PRO A 54 -9.18 12.31 -8.13
N ILE A 55 -10.04 11.61 -8.86
CA ILE A 55 -11.46 11.94 -8.97
C ILE A 55 -12.22 11.06 -7.98
N THR A 56 -12.92 11.71 -7.06
CA THR A 56 -13.72 11.06 -6.03
C THR A 56 -15.18 11.07 -6.44
N ILE A 57 -15.79 9.88 -6.50
CA ILE A 57 -17.21 9.68 -6.77
C ILE A 57 -17.83 9.03 -5.54
N MET A 58 -18.96 9.55 -5.08
CA MET A 58 -19.73 9.02 -3.97
C MET A 58 -21.14 8.72 -4.47
N ILE A 59 -21.52 7.43 -4.42
CA ILE A 59 -22.82 6.93 -4.88
C ILE A 59 -23.46 6.19 -3.71
N ASP A 60 -24.72 6.49 -3.44
CA ASP A 60 -25.53 5.81 -2.42
C ASP A 60 -26.21 4.58 -3.01
N LEU A 61 -25.57 3.42 -2.82
CA LEU A 61 -26.11 2.14 -3.29
C LEU A 61 -26.42 1.21 -2.11
N PRO A 62 -27.63 0.65 -2.04
CA PRO A 62 -27.93 -0.42 -1.11
C PRO A 62 -27.11 -1.65 -1.51
N THR A 63 -26.05 -1.95 -0.78
CA THR A 63 -25.15 -3.08 -1.06
C THR A 63 -25.19 -4.08 0.09
N THR A 64 -25.44 -5.35 -0.22
CA THR A 64 -25.25 -6.44 0.74
C THR A 64 -23.76 -6.75 0.86
N LYS A 65 -23.17 -6.46 2.02
CA LYS A 65 -21.76 -6.74 2.28
C LYS A 65 -21.54 -8.25 2.41
N THR A 66 -20.70 -8.82 1.54
CA THR A 66 -20.22 -10.20 1.71
C THR A 66 -19.31 -10.28 2.93
N LYS A 67 -19.56 -11.25 3.81
CA LYS A 67 -18.70 -11.51 4.98
C LYS A 67 -17.41 -12.18 4.50
N THR A 68 -16.31 -11.43 4.46
CA THR A 68 -14.97 -12.01 4.27
C THR A 68 -14.45 -12.54 5.59
N LYS A 69 -13.70 -13.66 5.55
CA LYS A 69 -13.03 -14.19 6.75
C LYS A 69 -11.93 -13.21 7.18
N PRO A 70 -11.89 -12.80 8.45
CA PRO A 70 -10.82 -11.94 8.94
C PRO A 70 -9.48 -12.68 8.94
N THR A 71 -8.39 -11.96 8.71
CA THR A 71 -7.01 -12.47 8.82
C THR A 71 -6.13 -11.48 9.59
N PHE A 72 -5.02 -11.95 10.15
CA PHE A 72 -4.03 -11.10 10.81
C PHE A 72 -3.28 -10.24 9.79
N ASN A 73 -3.04 -8.97 10.13
CA ASN A 73 -2.29 -8.03 9.31
C ASN A 73 -0.94 -7.67 9.96
N PHE A 74 0.03 -8.56 9.80
CA PHE A 74 1.39 -8.36 10.29
C PHE A 74 2.07 -7.11 9.72
N LYS A 75 1.64 -6.62 8.55
CA LYS A 75 2.20 -5.39 7.92
C LYS A 75 1.79 -4.10 8.63
N MET A 76 0.76 -4.16 9.48
CA MET A 76 0.27 -3.04 10.28
C MET A 76 0.68 -3.12 11.75
N MET A 77 1.42 -4.14 12.12
CA MET A 77 1.91 -4.39 13.47
C MET A 77 2.93 -3.33 13.92
N GLU A 78 2.93 -2.96 15.20
CA GLU A 78 4.10 -2.31 15.82
C GLU A 78 5.06 -3.41 16.26
N TRP A 79 6.15 -3.57 15.52
CA TRP A 79 7.12 -4.63 15.81
C TRP A 79 7.86 -4.36 17.11
N GLU A 80 8.13 -3.09 17.41
CA GLU A 80 8.79 -2.65 18.64
C GLU A 80 7.97 -3.04 19.87
N ASN A 81 6.68 -2.71 19.90
CA ASN A 81 5.80 -3.09 21.01
C ASN A 81 5.66 -4.62 21.14
N PHE A 82 5.60 -5.34 20.01
CA PHE A 82 5.52 -6.79 20.05
C PHE A 82 6.81 -7.40 20.61
N GLN A 83 7.97 -6.87 20.22
CA GLN A 83 9.25 -7.32 20.74
C GLN A 83 9.35 -7.06 22.26
N GLU A 84 8.94 -5.88 22.72
CA GLU A 84 8.90 -5.55 24.15
C GLU A 84 7.98 -6.51 24.93
N GLU A 85 6.79 -6.83 24.40
CA GLU A 85 5.88 -7.78 25.03
C GLU A 85 6.40 -9.23 24.98
N LEU A 86 7.08 -9.61 23.90
CA LEU A 86 7.73 -10.91 23.78
C LEU A 86 8.88 -11.04 24.80
N GLU A 87 9.73 -10.02 24.94
CA GLU A 87 10.82 -9.99 25.91
C GLU A 87 10.34 -10.06 27.36
N LYS A 88 9.14 -9.54 27.67
CA LYS A 88 8.51 -9.69 29.00
C LYS A 88 7.98 -11.10 29.26
N LYS A 89 7.51 -11.79 28.22
CA LYS A 89 6.93 -13.15 28.32
C LYS A 89 7.97 -14.26 28.20
N LEU A 90 9.10 -14.00 27.57
CA LEU A 90 10.16 -14.98 27.39
C LEU A 90 10.71 -15.52 28.73
N PRO A 91 10.90 -14.71 29.79
CA PRO A 91 11.29 -15.21 31.12
C PRO A 91 10.20 -15.99 31.86
N GLU A 92 8.94 -15.95 31.41
CA GLU A 92 7.86 -16.81 31.95
C GLU A 92 8.02 -18.27 31.46
N LEU A 93 8.81 -18.50 30.41
CA LEU A 93 9.23 -19.84 30.02
C LEU A 93 10.24 -20.34 31.05
N GLN A 94 10.01 -21.54 31.58
CA GLN A 94 11.03 -22.22 32.38
C GLN A 94 12.29 -22.40 31.52
N ASP A 95 13.46 -22.14 32.11
CA ASP A 95 14.74 -22.47 31.48
C ASP A 95 14.71 -23.98 31.16
N PRO A 96 14.80 -24.38 29.87
CA PRO A 96 14.66 -25.78 29.48
C PRO A 96 15.74 -26.69 30.10
N GLY A 97 16.82 -26.13 30.64
CA GLY A 97 17.94 -26.91 31.13
C GLY A 97 18.57 -27.76 30.01
N GLU A 98 19.26 -28.84 30.37
CA GLU A 98 19.71 -29.82 29.37
C GLU A 98 18.53 -30.66 28.88
N ILE A 99 18.18 -30.46 27.60
CA ILE A 99 17.19 -31.27 26.88
C ILE A 99 17.81 -32.63 26.61
N ASN A 100 17.35 -33.65 27.34
CA ASN A 100 17.89 -35.02 27.25
C ASN A 100 16.94 -35.98 26.52
N LEU A 101 15.65 -35.65 26.44
CA LEU A 101 14.64 -36.44 25.76
C LEU A 101 13.92 -35.65 24.67
N VAL A 102 13.45 -36.35 23.63
CA VAL A 102 12.68 -35.74 22.54
C VAL A 102 11.39 -35.11 23.04
N SER A 103 10.75 -35.70 24.06
CA SER A 103 9.53 -35.14 24.68
C SER A 103 9.79 -33.78 25.33
N ASP A 104 10.95 -33.59 25.94
CA ASP A 104 11.31 -32.33 26.59
C ASP A 104 11.46 -31.22 25.54
N LEU A 105 12.00 -31.55 24.37
CA LEU A 105 12.06 -30.63 23.23
C LEU A 105 10.67 -30.28 22.69
N GLU A 106 9.79 -31.28 22.53
CA GLU A 106 8.43 -31.08 22.01
C GLU A 106 7.60 -30.18 22.94
N GLU A 107 7.69 -30.39 24.26
CA GLU A 107 7.00 -29.57 25.26
C GLU A 107 7.46 -28.11 25.22
N GLN A 108 8.76 -27.88 25.04
CA GLN A 108 9.33 -26.54 24.91
C GLN A 108 8.88 -25.84 23.62
N ILE A 109 8.87 -26.57 22.49
CA ILE A 109 8.34 -26.06 21.21
C ILE A 109 6.86 -25.70 21.34
N GLU A 110 6.06 -26.55 21.98
CA GLU A 110 4.63 -26.30 22.16
C GLU A 110 4.41 -25.07 23.05
N CYS A 111 5.17 -24.94 24.13
CA CYS A 111 5.07 -23.79 25.03
C CYS A 111 5.45 -22.47 24.33
N LEU A 112 6.57 -22.45 23.60
CA LEU A 112 6.99 -21.31 22.80
C LEU A 112 5.97 -20.96 21.73
N THR A 113 5.47 -21.96 21.01
CA THR A 113 4.45 -21.79 19.96
C THR A 113 3.19 -21.19 20.54
N ARG A 114 2.73 -21.67 21.70
CA ARG A 114 1.55 -21.16 22.39
C ARG A 114 1.71 -19.69 22.77
N ILE A 115 2.83 -19.31 23.38
CA ILE A 115 3.11 -17.91 23.77
C ILE A 115 3.13 -17.01 22.54
N LEU A 116 3.79 -17.42 21.46
CA LEU A 116 3.82 -16.67 20.20
C LEU A 116 2.40 -16.50 19.62
N GLN A 117 1.59 -17.56 19.62
CA GLN A 117 0.20 -17.48 19.13
C GLN A 117 -0.68 -16.57 19.99
N GLU A 118 -0.51 -16.60 21.32
CA GLU A 118 -1.20 -15.69 22.24
C GLU A 118 -0.81 -14.23 21.99
N LEU A 119 0.49 -13.95 21.85
CA LEU A 119 1.01 -12.63 21.53
C LEU A 119 0.54 -12.14 20.16
N ILE A 120 0.55 -12.99 19.14
CA ILE A 120 0.05 -12.65 17.79
C ILE A 120 -1.43 -12.25 17.88
N LYS A 121 -2.26 -13.03 18.59
CA LYS A 121 -3.68 -12.71 18.76
C LYS A 121 -3.92 -11.39 19.48
N ALA A 122 -3.06 -11.04 20.44
CA ALA A 122 -3.19 -9.80 21.21
C ALA A 122 -2.69 -8.57 20.44
N ALA A 123 -1.56 -8.70 19.75
CA ALA A 123 -0.84 -7.56 19.18
C ALA A 123 -1.16 -7.29 17.70
N VAL A 124 -1.53 -8.32 16.92
CA VAL A 124 -1.66 -8.18 15.47
C VAL A 124 -3.07 -7.72 15.09
N PRO A 125 -3.22 -6.57 14.41
CA PRO A 125 -4.53 -6.11 13.97
C PRO A 125 -5.19 -7.12 13.05
N VAL A 126 -6.44 -7.45 13.35
CA VAL A 126 -7.27 -8.32 12.51
C VAL A 126 -7.95 -7.46 11.46
N VAL A 127 -7.77 -7.81 10.18
CA VAL A 127 -8.38 -7.09 9.06
C VAL A 127 -9.26 -8.00 8.22
N LYS A 128 -10.29 -7.39 7.62
CA LYS A 128 -11.04 -8.01 6.54
C LYS A 128 -10.28 -7.76 5.25
N VAL A 129 -9.64 -8.79 4.72
CA VAL A 129 -8.97 -8.69 3.42
C VAL A 129 -10.03 -8.40 2.36
N CYS A 130 -9.74 -7.42 1.51
CA CYS A 130 -10.50 -7.16 0.29
C CYS A 130 -9.54 -7.11 -0.91
N SER A 131 -10.06 -7.36 -2.11
CA SER A 131 -9.26 -7.41 -3.36
C SER A 131 -8.49 -6.12 -3.64
N HIS A 132 -8.95 -4.98 -3.11
CA HIS A 132 -8.34 -3.68 -3.31
C HIS A 132 -7.20 -3.36 -2.32
N MET A 133 -6.94 -4.24 -1.34
CA MET A 133 -5.84 -4.05 -0.41
C MET A 133 -4.51 -4.23 -1.13
N LYS A 134 -3.66 -3.20 -1.05
CA LYS A 134 -2.30 -3.23 -1.58
C LYS A 134 -1.43 -4.09 -0.68
N ARG A 135 -1.00 -5.24 -1.17
CA ARG A 135 -0.15 -6.19 -0.43
C ARG A 135 1.20 -5.57 -0.02
N TRP A 136 1.75 -4.64 -0.79
CA TRP A 136 3.00 -3.93 -0.47
C TRP A 136 2.82 -2.78 0.54
N TRP A 137 1.59 -2.48 0.97
CA TRP A 137 1.33 -1.39 1.92
C TRP A 137 1.62 -1.81 3.36
N ASN A 138 2.25 -0.92 4.12
CA ASN A 138 2.66 -1.19 5.51
C ASN A 138 2.46 0.03 6.40
N ARG A 139 2.62 -0.17 7.72
CA ARG A 139 2.43 0.87 8.74
C ARG A 139 3.31 2.09 8.53
N LYS A 140 4.58 1.90 8.17
CA LYS A 140 5.52 3.00 7.91
C LYS A 140 5.00 3.92 6.80
N LEU A 141 4.50 3.34 5.70
CA LEU A 141 3.87 4.12 4.63
C LEU A 141 2.59 4.83 5.07
N GLU A 142 1.78 4.20 5.93
CA GLU A 142 0.58 4.81 6.51
C GLU A 142 0.93 6.05 7.36
N MET A 143 1.96 5.95 8.20
CA MET A 143 2.45 7.07 9.01
C MET A 143 2.97 8.21 8.13
N MET A 144 3.83 7.90 7.15
CA MET A 144 4.35 8.90 6.22
C MET A 144 3.24 9.61 5.44
N LYS A 145 2.20 8.88 5.03
CA LYS A 145 1.02 9.45 4.36
C LYS A 145 0.28 10.45 5.25
N LYS A 146 0.05 10.10 6.52
CA LYS A 146 -0.64 10.99 7.48
C LYS A 146 0.15 12.29 7.68
N GLU A 147 1.45 12.19 7.89
CA GLU A 147 2.31 13.37 8.05
C GLU A 147 2.39 14.21 6.78
N LEU A 148 2.45 13.56 5.61
CA LEU A 148 2.42 14.27 4.33
C LEU A 148 1.11 15.05 4.13
N ASN A 149 -0.03 14.45 4.46
CA ASN A 149 -1.33 15.13 4.38
C ASN A 149 -1.41 16.34 5.30
N LYS A 150 -0.89 16.25 6.53
CA LYS A 150 -0.79 17.38 7.47
C LYS A 150 0.06 18.51 6.89
N LEU A 151 1.24 18.19 6.37
CA LEU A 151 2.14 19.18 5.75
C LEU A 151 1.56 19.76 4.47
N ASN A 152 0.80 18.99 3.68
CA ASN A 152 0.11 19.47 2.50
C ASN A 152 -0.96 20.51 2.86
N TRP A 153 -1.76 20.23 3.89
CA TRP A 153 -2.73 21.19 4.39
C TRP A 153 -2.05 22.47 4.91
N LYS A 154 -0.95 22.32 5.67
CA LYS A 154 -0.16 23.46 6.17
C LYS A 154 0.45 24.28 5.02
N SER A 155 1.01 23.63 4.00
CA SER A 155 1.57 24.34 2.83
C SER A 155 0.49 25.07 2.03
N TYR A 156 -0.71 24.49 1.92
CA TYR A 156 -1.86 25.15 1.30
C TYR A 156 -2.31 26.38 2.09
N LEU A 157 -2.39 26.29 3.42
CA LEU A 157 -2.77 27.41 4.29
C LEU A 157 -1.81 28.60 4.10
N TRP A 158 -0.51 28.34 4.02
CA TRP A 158 0.53 29.35 3.88
C TRP A 158 0.90 29.67 2.42
N LYS A 159 0.06 29.32 1.43
CA LYS A 159 0.33 29.52 -0.01
C LYS A 159 0.67 30.96 -0.42
N HIS A 160 0.25 31.95 0.37
CA HIS A 160 0.54 33.36 0.14
C HIS A 160 1.81 33.86 0.86
N THR A 161 2.55 32.97 1.53
CA THR A 161 3.79 33.27 2.25
C THR A 161 4.91 32.36 1.73
N PRO A 162 5.57 32.75 0.61
CA PRO A 162 6.50 31.87 -0.10
C PRO A 162 7.68 31.33 0.73
N GLU A 163 8.08 32.06 1.78
CA GLU A 163 9.22 31.73 2.65
C GLU A 163 8.85 30.78 3.80
N HIS A 164 7.57 30.40 3.95
CA HIS A 164 7.17 29.54 5.05
C HIS A 164 7.85 28.15 4.95
N PRO A 165 8.47 27.62 6.02
CA PRO A 165 9.20 26.34 5.98
C PRO A 165 8.35 25.12 5.59
N ALA A 166 7.02 25.25 5.58
CA ALA A 166 6.08 24.16 5.31
C ALA A 166 6.20 23.65 3.87
N PHE A 167 6.57 24.53 2.92
CA PHE A 167 6.81 24.12 1.54
C PHE A 167 8.02 23.19 1.42
N GLN A 168 9.11 23.53 2.12
CA GLN A 168 10.33 22.73 2.12
C GLN A 168 10.12 21.42 2.88
N GLU A 169 9.50 21.47 4.07
CA GLU A 169 9.14 20.28 4.86
C GLU A 169 8.29 19.30 4.04
N TYR A 170 7.23 19.82 3.39
CA TYR A 170 6.36 19.04 2.53
C TYR A 170 7.13 18.39 1.37
N LYS A 171 7.96 19.15 0.65
CA LYS A 171 8.75 18.65 -0.48
C LYS A 171 9.75 17.57 -0.06
N CYS A 172 10.44 17.76 1.07
CA CYS A 172 11.36 16.78 1.62
C CYS A 172 10.63 15.48 2.00
N LEU A 173 9.49 15.57 2.69
CA LEU A 173 8.71 14.38 3.06
C LEU A 173 8.11 13.69 1.83
N TRP A 174 7.63 14.45 0.84
CA TRP A 174 7.12 13.92 -0.43
C TRP A 174 8.15 13.04 -1.13
N ASN A 175 9.40 13.50 -1.23
CA ASN A 175 10.48 12.74 -1.87
C ASN A 175 10.80 11.46 -1.11
N ARG A 176 10.99 11.56 0.22
CA ARG A 176 11.24 10.39 1.08
C ARG A 176 10.09 9.38 0.99
N TYR A 177 8.86 9.85 0.98
CA TYR A 177 7.66 9.00 0.87
C TYR A 177 7.56 8.33 -0.50
N SER A 178 7.88 9.05 -1.57
CA SER A 178 7.93 8.52 -2.93
C SER A 178 8.94 7.36 -3.03
N GLU A 179 10.15 7.55 -2.51
CA GLU A 179 11.19 6.52 -2.45
C GLU A 179 10.76 5.31 -1.59
N ALA A 180 10.14 5.57 -0.44
CA ALA A 180 9.65 4.50 0.44
C ALA A 180 8.57 3.64 -0.24
N ILE A 181 7.66 4.24 -1.02
CA ILE A 181 6.67 3.50 -1.81
C ILE A 181 7.35 2.64 -2.87
N LEU A 182 8.31 3.20 -3.61
CA LEU A 182 9.02 2.45 -4.65
C LEU A 182 9.79 1.28 -4.05
N ARG A 183 10.44 1.48 -2.90
CA ARG A 183 11.11 0.42 -2.16
C ARG A 183 10.13 -0.67 -1.71
N ALA A 184 9.03 -0.30 -1.06
CA ALA A 184 8.04 -1.26 -0.58
C ALA A 184 7.42 -2.09 -1.71
N LYS A 185 7.14 -1.47 -2.86
CA LYS A 185 6.67 -2.18 -4.06
C LYS A 185 7.71 -3.16 -4.59
N ARG A 186 8.98 -2.73 -4.65
CA ARG A 186 10.09 -3.57 -5.12
C ARG A 186 10.32 -4.76 -4.20
N THR A 187 10.49 -4.51 -2.90
CA THR A 187 10.68 -5.57 -1.91
C THR A 187 9.54 -6.57 -1.96
N HIS A 188 8.29 -6.11 -1.99
CA HIS A 188 7.16 -7.04 -2.12
C HIS A 188 7.19 -7.88 -3.40
N TRP A 189 7.67 -7.32 -4.51
CA TRP A 189 7.83 -8.05 -5.76
C TRP A 189 8.98 -9.07 -5.69
N GLU A 190 10.10 -8.69 -5.07
CA GLU A 190 11.24 -9.59 -4.82
C GLU A 190 10.81 -10.75 -3.90
N ASP A 191 10.18 -10.47 -2.76
CA ASP A 191 9.65 -11.49 -1.84
C ASP A 191 8.68 -12.45 -2.56
N PHE A 192 7.78 -11.89 -3.39
CA PHE A 192 6.84 -12.70 -4.16
C PHE A 192 7.56 -13.64 -5.14
N LEU A 193 8.64 -13.20 -5.77
CA LEU A 193 9.42 -14.05 -6.68
C LEU A 193 10.24 -15.11 -5.94
N GLU A 194 10.73 -14.80 -4.74
CA GLU A 194 11.47 -15.76 -3.91
C GLU A 194 10.56 -16.86 -3.34
N GLU A 195 9.32 -16.52 -3.00
CA GLU A 195 8.33 -17.47 -2.47
C GLU A 195 7.55 -18.22 -3.58
N ALA A 196 7.60 -17.74 -4.83
CA ALA A 196 6.78 -18.27 -5.92
C ALA A 196 7.16 -19.72 -6.30
N MET A 197 6.17 -20.61 -6.21
CA MET A 197 6.27 -21.97 -6.74
C MET A 197 6.07 -22.02 -8.28
N GLU A 198 6.27 -23.18 -8.91
CA GLU A 198 6.20 -23.38 -10.37
C GLU A 198 4.90 -22.87 -11.01
N GLN A 199 3.75 -22.99 -10.34
CA GLN A 199 2.46 -22.42 -10.79
C GLN A 199 2.37 -20.89 -10.67
N GLU A 200 3.08 -20.30 -9.71
CA GLU A 200 3.12 -18.85 -9.48
C GLU A 200 4.14 -18.17 -10.40
N MET A 201 5.14 -18.91 -10.90
CA MET A 201 6.04 -18.44 -11.95
C MET A 201 5.31 -18.11 -13.26
N TRP A 202 4.28 -18.88 -13.63
CA TRP A 202 3.44 -18.55 -14.78
C TRP A 202 2.61 -17.28 -14.54
N THR A 203 2.15 -17.06 -13.31
CA THR A 203 1.46 -15.81 -12.93
C THR A 203 2.41 -14.61 -12.97
N ALA A 204 3.65 -14.78 -12.49
CA ALA A 204 4.70 -13.77 -12.58
C ALA A 204 5.06 -13.45 -14.04
N SER A 205 5.21 -14.48 -14.89
CA SER A 205 5.44 -14.35 -16.32
C SER A 205 4.29 -13.62 -17.02
N HIS A 206 3.04 -13.90 -16.64
CA HIS A 206 1.86 -13.20 -17.14
C HIS A 206 1.90 -11.70 -16.82
N TYR A 207 2.26 -11.34 -15.58
CA TYR A 207 2.46 -9.93 -15.20
C TYR A 207 3.58 -9.23 -15.99
N LEU A 208 4.55 -9.99 -16.54
CA LEU A 208 5.65 -9.47 -17.35
C LEU A 208 5.35 -9.42 -18.85
N THR A 209 4.44 -10.26 -19.35
CA THR A 209 4.24 -10.53 -20.79
C THR A 209 2.95 -9.95 -21.38
N GLU A 210 1.95 -9.60 -20.57
CA GLU A 210 0.74 -8.95 -21.08
C GLU A 210 1.02 -7.55 -21.65
N PRO A 211 0.53 -7.21 -22.86
CA PRO A 211 0.69 -5.88 -23.43
C PRO A 211 -0.13 -4.85 -22.65
N THR A 212 0.56 -3.86 -22.10
CA THR A 212 -0.03 -2.75 -21.33
C THR A 212 -0.82 -1.80 -22.24
N GLY A 213 -2.15 -1.76 -22.11
CA GLY A 213 -2.94 -0.61 -22.57
C GLY A 213 -2.76 0.58 -21.62
N ASP A 214 -2.62 1.79 -22.18
CA ASP A 214 -2.45 3.19 -21.69
C ASP A 214 -2.86 3.62 -20.26
N ARG A 215 -2.86 2.75 -19.25
CA ARG A 215 -3.11 3.09 -17.84
C ARG A 215 -1.99 2.54 -16.96
N GLY A 216 -0.85 3.22 -17.02
CA GLY A 216 0.18 3.31 -15.99
C GLY A 216 0.53 2.06 -15.18
N ASN A 217 1.52 1.30 -15.62
CA ASN A 217 2.36 0.47 -14.74
C ASN A 217 3.80 0.43 -15.30
N PRO A 218 4.87 0.50 -14.47
CA PRO A 218 6.23 0.76 -14.95
C PRO A 218 6.90 -0.49 -15.51
N ARG A 219 7.49 -0.35 -16.70
CA ARG A 219 8.44 -1.30 -17.32
C ARG A 219 9.66 -1.52 -16.41
N ILE A 220 10.10 -2.76 -16.29
CA ILE A 220 11.50 -3.12 -15.97
C ILE A 220 12.12 -3.66 -17.27
N PRO A 221 13.37 -3.31 -17.63
CA PRO A 221 13.93 -3.61 -18.95
C PRO A 221 14.22 -5.11 -19.13
N ALA A 222 14.15 -5.57 -20.38
CA ALA A 222 14.49 -6.94 -20.75
C ALA A 222 15.98 -7.24 -20.51
N LEU A 223 16.25 -8.36 -19.82
CA LEU A 223 17.57 -8.98 -19.78
C LEU A 223 17.96 -9.44 -21.20
N LYS A 224 19.07 -8.92 -21.73
CA LYS A 224 19.67 -9.45 -22.96
C LYS A 224 20.39 -10.75 -22.61
N MET A 225 20.03 -11.84 -23.29
CA MET A 225 20.86 -13.04 -23.30
C MET A 225 22.20 -12.69 -23.97
N MET A 226 23.30 -12.88 -23.26
CA MET A 226 24.61 -12.98 -23.91
C MET A 226 24.65 -14.33 -24.63
N THR A 227 24.58 -14.29 -25.95
CA THR A 227 24.96 -15.44 -26.78
C THR A 227 26.45 -15.69 -26.55
N LEU A 228 26.75 -16.78 -25.84
CA LEU A 228 28.07 -17.39 -25.90
C LEU A 228 28.16 -18.05 -27.28
N ASP A 229 28.83 -17.37 -28.22
CA ASP A 229 29.31 -18.04 -29.42
C ASP A 229 30.27 -19.16 -28.99
N ARG A 230 29.83 -20.39 -29.21
CA ARG A 230 30.70 -21.56 -29.27
C ARG A 230 30.49 -22.21 -30.63
N SER A 231 31.35 -21.88 -31.59
CA SER A 231 32.08 -22.79 -32.50
C SER A 231 32.90 -21.94 -33.45
#